data_AF-A0A812JI83-F1
#
_entry.id   AF-A0A812JI83-F1
#
_cell.length_a   1.000
_cell.length_b   1.000
_cell.length_c   1.000
_cell.angle_alpha   90.00
_cell.angle_beta   90.00
_cell.angle_gamma   90.00
#
_symmetry.space_group_name_H-M   'P 1'
#
loop_
_entity.id
_entity.type
_entity.pdbx_description
1 polymer ?
#
loop_
_entity_poly.entity_id
_entity_poly.type
_entity_poly.pdbx_seq_one_letter_code
_entity_poly.pdbx_strand_id
1 'polypeptide(L)'
;MALQLHIRPLSGNTLTLTASSAETVASLTTRVRAMCGDVAGEGSAFRLCLVSGDRLTVLDESSSLTASGVPDGAMLLARRPHHAAHLTLEKKSDTMSPMFWR
;
A
#
# COMPACT_ATOMS: atom_id res chain seq x y z
N MET A 1 8.71 -3.28 22.28
CA MET A 1 7.41 -3.56 22.92
C MET A 1 6.54 -4.27 21.89
N ALA A 2 5.69 -5.20 22.30
CA ALA A 2 4.74 -5.83 21.38
C ALA A 2 3.48 -4.96 21.29
N LEU A 3 2.97 -4.77 20.07
CA LEU A 3 1.73 -4.07 19.78
C LEU A 3 0.72 -5.08 19.20
N GLN A 4 -0.50 -5.04 19.70
CA GLN A 4 -1.61 -5.79 19.14
C GLN A 4 -2.28 -4.94 18.05
N LEU A 5 -2.35 -5.46 16.84
CA LEU A 5 -2.87 -4.74 15.67
C LEU A 5 -4.04 -5.50 15.06
N HIS A 6 -5.08 -4.78 14.66
CA HIS A 6 -6.19 -5.33 13.91
C HIS A 6 -6.01 -4.96 12.44
N ILE A 7 -5.76 -5.93 11.57
CA ILE A 7 -5.55 -5.69 10.15
C ILE A 7 -6.71 -6.25 9.36
N ARG A 8 -7.38 -5.40 8.59
CA ARG A 8 -8.40 -5.82 7.65
C ARG A 8 -7.78 -5.92 6.24
N PRO A 9 -7.43 -7.13 5.79
CA PRO A 9 -6.94 -7.40 4.45
C PRO A 9 -8.02 -7.18 3.40
N LEU A 10 -7.63 -7.20 2.12
CA LEU A 10 -8.55 -7.10 0.97
C LEU A 10 -9.56 -8.25 0.90
N SER A 11 -9.28 -9.41 1.51
CA SER A 11 -10.20 -10.53 1.61
C SER A 11 -11.40 -10.26 2.52
N GLY A 12 -11.37 -9.18 3.31
CA GLY A 12 -12.51 -8.71 4.10
C GLY A 12 -12.50 -9.15 5.56
N ASN A 13 -11.75 -10.20 5.92
CA ASN A 13 -11.70 -10.73 7.29
C ASN A 13 -10.63 -10.05 8.15
N THR A 14 -11.03 -9.32 9.18
CA THR A 14 -10.10 -8.72 10.14
C THR A 14 -9.28 -9.79 10.87
N LEU A 15 -7.96 -9.63 10.83
CA LEU A 15 -6.98 -10.46 11.52
C LEU A 15 -6.38 -9.65 12.68
N THR A 16 -6.13 -10.31 13.80
CA THR A 16 -5.41 -9.71 14.92
C THR A 16 -3.99 -10.23 14.93
N LEU A 17 -3.01 -9.34 14.85
CA LEU A 17 -1.59 -9.69 14.81
C LEU A 17 -0.83 -8.98 15.91
N THR A 18 0.13 -9.71 16.48
CA THR A 18 1.13 -9.11 17.33
C THR A 18 2.34 -8.72 16.48
N ALA A 19 2.73 -7.45 16.54
CA ALA A 19 3.89 -6.90 15.85
C ALA A 19 4.83 -6.21 16.85
N SER A 20 6.13 -6.18 16.56
CA SER A 20 7.06 -5.41 17.38
C SER A 20 6.93 -3.93 17.05
N SER A 21 6.94 -3.06 18.05
CA SER A 21 6.91 -1.60 17.86
C SER A 21 8.07 -1.07 16.99
N ALA A 22 9.20 -1.81 16.97
CA ALA A 22 10.36 -1.54 16.13
C ALA A 22 10.30 -2.18 14.74
N GLU A 23 9.30 -3.03 14.47
CA GLU A 23 9.08 -3.65 13.16
C GLU A 23 8.74 -2.57 12.13
N THR A 24 9.24 -2.73 10.91
CA THR A 24 8.92 -1.85 9.79
C THR A 24 7.56 -2.21 9.21
N VAL A 25 6.87 -1.20 8.67
CA VAL A 25 5.59 -1.38 8.00
C VAL A 25 5.73 -2.34 6.80
N ALA A 26 6.87 -2.33 6.09
CA ALA A 26 7.16 -3.29 5.02
C ALA A 26 7.18 -4.75 5.50
N SER A 27 7.80 -5.02 6.65
CA SER A 27 7.85 -6.36 7.23
C SER A 27 6.46 -6.84 7.65
N LEU A 28 5.69 -5.97 8.31
CA LEU A 28 4.30 -6.25 8.67
C LEU A 28 3.44 -6.54 7.41
N THR A 29 3.62 -5.75 6.36
CA THR A 29 2.92 -5.93 5.07
C THR A 29 3.22 -7.30 4.46
N THR A 30 4.49 -7.72 4.49
CA THR A 30 4.92 -9.04 4.01
C THR A 30 4.29 -10.17 4.82
N ARG A 31 4.22 -10.04 6.15
CA ARG A 31 3.55 -11.02 7.01
C ARG A 31 2.07 -11.13 6.68
N VAL A 32 1.39 -10.00 6.55
CA VAL A 32 -0.05 -9.94 6.18
C VAL A 32 -0.28 -10.60 4.82
N ARG A 33 0.60 -10.39 3.83
CA ARG A 33 0.56 -11.10 2.53
C ARG A 33 0.62 -12.61 2.70
N ALA A 34 1.57 -13.09 3.50
CA ALA A 34 1.76 -14.52 3.72
C ALA A 34 0.54 -15.17 4.40
N MET A 35 -0.07 -14.50 5.38
CA MET A 35 -1.22 -15.07 6.11
C MET A 35 -2.54 -14.99 5.35
N CYS A 36 -2.75 -13.95 4.54
CA CYS A 36 -3.97 -13.83 3.75
C CYS A 36 -3.99 -14.69 2.51
N GLY A 37 -2.87 -15.33 2.15
CA GLY A 37 -2.78 -16.22 1.00
C GLY A 37 -3.23 -15.52 -0.27
N ASP A 38 -2.39 -14.63 -0.80
CA ASP A 38 -2.44 -14.05 -2.15
C ASP A 38 -3.74 -14.31 -2.95
N VAL A 39 -4.83 -13.64 -2.60
CA VAL A 39 -6.02 -13.51 -3.48
C VAL A 39 -5.92 -12.27 -4.38
N ALA A 40 -4.74 -11.66 -4.44
CA ALA A 40 -4.45 -10.52 -5.28
C ALA A 40 -3.15 -10.83 -6.02
N GLY A 41 -3.29 -11.68 -7.05
CA GLY A 41 -2.20 -12.27 -7.82
C GLY A 41 -0.98 -11.37 -8.03
N GLU A 42 0.20 -11.99 -7.99
CA GLU A 42 1.52 -11.52 -8.41
C GLU A 42 1.47 -10.16 -9.14
N GLY A 43 1.44 -9.07 -8.37
CA GLY A 43 1.38 -7.71 -8.94
C GLY A 43 0.41 -6.75 -8.25
N SER A 44 -0.52 -7.21 -7.40
CA SER A 44 -1.30 -6.28 -6.58
C SER A 44 -0.48 -5.78 -5.39
N ALA A 45 0.35 -4.77 -5.64
CA ALA A 45 0.85 -3.93 -4.56
C ALA A 45 -0.36 -3.47 -3.72
N PHE A 46 -0.30 -3.62 -2.41
CA PHE A 46 -1.24 -2.98 -1.49
C PHE A 46 -0.45 -2.22 -0.44
N ARG A 47 -1.06 -1.15 0.08
CA ARG A 47 -0.52 -0.34 1.16
C ARG A 47 -1.37 -0.53 2.41
N LEU A 48 -0.72 -0.46 3.57
CA LEU A 48 -1.40 -0.43 4.86
C LEU A 48 -1.76 1.01 5.20
N CYS A 49 -3.02 1.22 5.57
CA CYS A 49 -3.51 2.50 6.04
C CYS A 49 -3.93 2.38 7.50
N LEU A 50 -3.46 3.30 8.35
CA LEU A 50 -3.92 3.44 9.73
C LEU A 50 -5.28 4.12 9.76
N VAL A 51 -6.22 3.52 10.47
CA VAL A 51 -7.53 4.12 10.77
C VAL A 51 -7.41 4.90 12.07
N SER A 52 -7.69 6.20 12.01
CA SER A 52 -7.74 7.07 13.19
C SER A 52 -9.04 7.87 13.15
N GLY A 53 -10.04 7.40 13.89
CA GLY A 53 -11.41 7.92 13.81
C GLY A 53 -11.97 7.75 12.39
N ASP A 54 -12.29 8.87 11.73
CA ASP A 54 -12.81 8.91 10.36
C ASP A 54 -11.69 9.07 9.30
N ARG A 55 -10.42 9.13 9.73
CA ARG A 55 -9.27 9.36 8.84
C ARG A 55 -8.53 8.08 8.52
N LEU A 56 -8.08 7.99 7.27
CA LEU A 56 -7.17 6.95 6.78
C LEU A 56 -5.83 7.57 6.43
N THR A 57 -4.79 7.16 7.13
CA THR A 57 -3.42 7.62 6.89
C THR A 57 -2.61 6.49 6.27
N VAL A 58 -2.06 6.71 5.08
CA VAL A 58 -1.18 5.73 4.43
C VAL A 58 0.13 5.65 5.23
N LEU A 59 0.50 4.44 5.66
CA LEU A 59 1.74 4.21 6.38
C LEU A 59 2.90 4.12 5.39
N ASP A 60 4.02 4.71 5.76
CA ASP A 60 5.27 4.62 5.01
C ASP A 60 5.95 3.28 5.29
N GLU A 61 6.33 2.57 4.23
CA GLU A 61 6.87 1.21 4.31
C GLU A 61 8.26 1.13 4.95
N SER A 62 9.04 2.22 4.86
CA SER A 62 10.38 2.32 5.43
C SER A 62 10.35 2.68 6.92
N SER A 63 9.23 3.20 7.40
CA SER A 63 9.06 3.65 8.77
C SER A 63 8.71 2.50 9.71
N SER A 64 9.13 2.62 10.98
CA SER A 64 8.71 1.71 12.03
C SER A 64 7.27 2.00 12.47
N LEU A 65 6.61 1.03 13.09
CA LEU A 65 5.25 1.20 13.61
C LEU A 65 5.16 2.34 14.64
N THR A 66 6.15 2.46 15.52
CA THR A 66 6.23 3.59 16.47
C THR A 66 6.45 4.93 15.77
N ALA A 67 7.36 5.00 14.80
CA ALA A 67 7.61 6.25 14.07
C ALA A 67 6.41 6.69 13.23
N SER A 68 5.61 5.72 12.76
CA SER A 68 4.38 5.99 12.02
C SER A 68 3.19 6.33 12.94
N GLY A 69 3.39 6.35 14.26
CA GLY A 69 2.36 6.71 15.23
C GLY A 69 1.26 5.66 15.38
N VAL A 70 1.56 4.38 15.15
CA VAL A 70 0.58 3.29 15.31
C VAL A 70 0.42 2.95 16.80
N PRO A 71 -0.74 3.19 17.42
CA PRO A 71 -0.98 2.81 18.80
C PRO A 71 -1.22 1.31 18.95
N ASP A 72 -1.16 0.82 20.20
CA ASP A 72 -1.64 -0.52 20.53
C ASP A 72 -3.17 -0.60 20.32
N GLY A 73 -3.65 -1.71 19.76
CA GLY A 73 -5.04 -1.90 19.37
C GLY A 73 -5.44 -1.17 18.08
N ALA A 74 -4.49 -0.61 17.31
CA ALA A 74 -4.79 0.11 16.08
C ALA A 74 -5.45 -0.78 15.01
N MET A 75 -6.38 -0.19 14.27
CA MET A 75 -6.96 -0.79 13.07
C MET A 75 -6.19 -0.34 11.83
N LEU A 76 -5.69 -1.30 11.05
CA LEU A 76 -5.01 -1.10 9.77
C LEU A 76 -5.85 -1.70 8.65
N LEU A 77 -5.98 -0.98 7.53
CA LEU A 77 -6.67 -1.47 6.34
C LEU A 77 -5.67 -1.70 5.22
N ALA A 78 -5.69 -2.88 4.62
CA ALA A 78 -5.00 -3.09 3.35
C ALA A 78 -5.84 -2.47 2.23
N ARG A 79 -5.25 -1.55 1.47
CA ARG A 79 -5.89 -0.92 0.31
C ARG A 79 -5.00 -1.07 -0.91
N ARG A 80 -5.62 -1.33 -2.06
CA ARG A 80 -4.90 -1.22 -3.34
C ARG A 80 -4.48 0.24 -3.50
N PRO A 81 -3.22 0.55 -3.84
CA PRO A 81 -2.91 1.84 -4.41
C PRO A 81 -3.78 1.88 -5.65
N HIS A 82 -4.76 2.78 -5.69
CA HIS A 82 -5.43 3.04 -6.95
C HIS A 82 -4.31 3.42 -7.90
N HIS A 83 -4.02 2.53 -8.84
CA HIS A 83 -3.29 2.85 -10.03
C HIS A 83 -4.02 4.08 -10.55
N ALA A 84 -3.34 5.24 -10.54
CA ALA A 84 -3.72 6.33 -11.39
C ALA A 84 -3.53 5.79 -12.82
N ALA A 85 -4.49 4.99 -13.27
CA ALA A 85 -4.55 4.58 -14.65
C ALA A 85 -4.94 5.84 -15.41
N HIS A 86 -3.93 6.40 -16.08
CA HIS A 86 -4.02 6.77 -17.48
C HIS A 86 -5.04 7.85 -17.82
N LEU A 87 -4.57 9.10 -18.00
CA LEU A 87 -5.07 10.19 -18.87
C LEU A 87 -4.16 11.40 -18.56
N THR A 88 -3.48 12.15 -19.44
CA THR A 88 -3.25 12.15 -20.89
C THR A 88 -2.15 13.20 -21.11
N LEU A 89 -1.17 12.94 -21.96
CA LEU A 89 -0.74 13.87 -23.01
C LEU A 89 0.23 13.10 -23.90
N GLU A 90 -0.35 12.44 -24.90
CA GLU A 90 0.28 12.35 -26.20
C GLU A 90 0.75 13.76 -26.58
N LYS A 91 2.05 14.04 -26.41
CA LYS A 91 2.63 15.18 -27.08
C LYS A 91 2.91 14.74 -28.51
N LYS A 92 1.84 14.79 -29.32
CA LYS A 92 1.89 14.80 -30.78
C LYS A 92 2.82 15.95 -31.20
N SER A 93 4.10 15.65 -31.30
CA SER A 93 5.07 16.53 -31.93
C SER A 93 5.10 16.10 -33.40
N ASP A 94 4.20 16.73 -34.13
CA ASP A 94 4.23 16.88 -35.57
C ASP A 94 5.64 17.36 -35.96
N THR A 95 6.49 16.43 -36.42
CA THR A 95 7.77 16.79 -37.05
C THR A 95 7.71 16.27 -38.48
N MET A 96 7.11 17.11 -39.33
CA MET A 96 7.46 17.35 -40.74
C MET A 96 8.22 16.23 -41.46
N SER A 97 7.54 15.60 -42.42
CA SER A 97 8.21 15.17 -43.64
C SER A 97 8.91 16.37 -44.29
N PRO A 98 10.16 16.18 -44.74
CA PRO A 98 10.48 16.63 -46.09
C PRO A 98 10.79 15.42 -46.98
N MET A 99 9.88 15.19 -47.92
CA MET A 99 10.24 14.65 -49.23
C MET A 99 11.33 15.55 -49.82
N PHE A 100 12.54 15.03 -50.00
CA PHE A 100 13.39 15.47 -51.09
C PHE A 100 14.10 14.24 -51.68
N TRP A 101 13.47 13.67 -52.70
CA TRP A 101 14.17 12.99 -53.78
C TRP A 101 14.34 14.01 -54.90
N ARG A 102 15.59 14.41 -55.16
CA ARG A 102 16.14 14.72 -56.48
C ARG A 102 17.65 14.68 -56.40
#